data_AF-A0A2B8B3L8-F1
#
_entry.id   AF-A0A2B8B3L8-F1
#
_cell.length_a   1.000
_cell.length_b   1.000
_cell.length_c   1.000
_cell.angle_alpha   90.00
_cell.angle_beta   90.00
_cell.angle_gamma   90.00
#
_symmetry.space_group_name_H-M   'P 1'
#
loop_
_entity.id
_entity.type
_entity.pdbx_description
1 polymer ?
#
loop_
_entity_poly.entity_id
_entity_poly.type
_entity_poly.pdbx_seq_one_letter_code
_entity_poly.pdbx_strand_id
1 'polypeptide(L)'
;MVRELATRDLVVTVSQLESWRRTGLLPRHRRRGLGRGRGSVVDVIDPVVVESAAVLARHLRQGRDRRLAVLEWFAEAGVAAQPGAVQVPEPPLAAVREALVWVLRGSMSHRLVEVARGAAGAGEEAADGLYEDAGRLLAAHRYRGAANPALVRSALEADEDVPDGPDFKGMVHLVAAIGLGAQEVGADALAEAFAAFGLFGLTGEDWAQMLGAVERGEGPPVDWGLLQQRADVLGPVQQAGDEELLRARTVLLGLRWFYGLYAMHALFMPDTPALAALRARIDEWGMFALLDHAISLSPSPRHFAQGLVICLEPLFDGLYETLMEQLAADPALFEIPGDEAGGAASFMETWTRTLREQTARARERVDESGEGPL
;
A
#
# COMPACT_ATOMS: atom_id res chain seq x y z
N MET A 1 1.56 32.82 13.47
CA MET A 1 2.08 31.44 13.40
C MET A 1 2.03 30.73 14.74
N VAL A 2 2.93 30.95 15.71
CA VAL A 2 2.87 30.22 17.01
C VAL A 2 1.51 30.37 17.70
N ARG A 3 1.00 31.61 17.81
CA ARG A 3 -0.35 31.86 18.35
C ARG A 3 -1.47 31.19 17.53
N GLU A 4 -1.30 31.12 16.21
CA GLU A 4 -2.28 30.55 15.26
C GLU A 4 -2.32 29.01 15.33
N LEU A 5 -1.20 28.39 15.69
CA LEU A 5 -1.12 26.94 15.90
C LEU A 5 -1.60 26.57 17.30
N ALA A 6 -1.34 27.42 18.30
CA ALA A 6 -1.82 27.23 19.67
C ALA A 6 -3.34 27.29 19.78
N THR A 7 -4.05 28.08 18.94
CA THR A 7 -5.52 28.07 18.88
C THR A 7 -6.09 26.75 18.34
N ARG A 8 -5.24 25.86 17.82
CA ARG A 8 -5.58 24.53 17.32
C ARG A 8 -4.98 23.42 18.19
N ASP A 9 -4.61 23.74 19.42
CA ASP A 9 -3.93 22.85 20.37
C ASP A 9 -2.59 22.28 19.86
N LEU A 10 -1.95 22.96 18.91
CA LEU A 10 -0.64 22.58 18.38
C LEU A 10 0.47 23.41 19.04
N VAL A 11 1.32 22.72 19.80
CA VAL A 11 2.45 23.33 20.50
C VAL A 11 3.68 23.32 19.60
N VAL A 12 4.10 24.51 19.14
CA VAL A 12 5.35 24.69 18.40
C VAL A 12 6.19 25.84 18.95
N THR A 13 7.50 25.65 18.91
CA THR A 13 8.49 26.68 19.25
C THR A 13 8.93 27.46 18.01
N VAL A 14 9.40 28.69 18.20
CA VAL A 14 9.99 29.50 17.11
C VAL A 14 11.20 28.79 16.50
N SER A 15 12.02 28.11 17.33
CA SER A 15 13.17 27.33 16.88
C SER A 15 12.76 26.16 15.98
N GLN A 16 11.66 25.47 16.27
CA GLN A 16 11.12 24.42 15.40
C GLN A 16 10.72 24.99 14.03
N LEU A 17 9.96 26.09 14.02
CA LEU A 17 9.55 26.75 12.77
C LEU A 17 10.75 27.23 11.93
N GLU A 18 11.78 27.78 12.55
CA GLU A 18 13.02 28.15 11.84
C GLU A 18 13.84 26.93 11.39
N SER A 19 13.80 25.83 12.14
CA SER A 19 14.40 24.56 11.71
C SER A 19 13.72 24.03 10.44
N TRP A 20 12.39 23.98 10.40
CA TRP A 20 11.64 23.50 9.24
C TRP A 20 11.85 24.38 7.99
N ARG A 21 11.97 25.69 8.16
CA ARG A 21 12.34 26.61 7.06
C ARG A 21 13.75 26.38 6.55
N ARG A 22 14.72 26.16 7.44
CA ARG A 22 16.11 25.88 7.04
C ARG A 22 16.23 24.58 6.24
N THR A 23 15.41 23.58 6.55
CA THR A 23 15.36 22.32 5.80
C THR A 23 14.45 22.39 4.57
N GLY A 24 13.89 23.56 4.23
CA GLY A 24 13.01 23.72 3.07
C GLY A 24 11.61 23.12 3.21
N LEU A 25 11.25 22.59 4.38
CA LEU A 25 9.94 21.94 4.62
C LEU A 25 8.82 22.95 4.87
N LEU A 26 9.16 24.14 5.35
CA LEU A 26 8.19 25.20 5.61
C LEU A 26 8.54 26.44 4.77
N PRO A 27 7.63 26.95 3.93
CA PRO A 27 7.86 28.19 3.21
C PRO A 27 7.99 29.38 4.18
N ARG A 28 8.60 30.47 3.70
CA ARG A 28 8.60 31.74 4.45
C ARG A 28 7.42 32.59 4.02
N HIS A 29 6.77 33.24 4.97
CA HIS A 29 5.79 34.27 4.64
C HIS A 29 6.42 35.39 3.82
N ARG A 30 5.64 35.95 2.91
CA ARG A 30 6.01 37.16 2.18
C ARG A 30 6.21 38.31 3.18
N ARG A 31 7.36 38.96 3.09
CA ARG A 31 7.70 40.12 3.92
C ARG A 31 7.78 41.37 3.06
N ARG A 32 7.29 42.48 3.60
CA ARG A 32 7.43 43.81 3.02
C ARG A 32 8.43 44.61 3.84
N GLY A 33 9.39 45.24 3.17
CA GLY A 33 10.33 46.17 3.80
C GLY A 33 9.61 47.45 4.21
N LEU A 34 9.90 47.94 5.43
CA LEU A 34 9.33 49.20 5.94
C LEU A 34 10.18 50.45 5.61
N GLY A 35 11.22 50.29 4.80
CA GLY A 35 12.20 51.33 4.47
C GLY A 35 13.52 51.21 5.25
N ARG A 36 14.49 52.09 4.93
CA ARG A 36 15.84 52.06 5.52
C ARG A 36 15.78 52.13 7.05
N GLY A 37 16.42 51.16 7.71
CA GLY A 37 16.52 51.09 9.18
C GLY A 37 15.25 50.69 9.92
N ARG A 38 14.13 50.44 9.22
CA ARG A 38 12.81 50.15 9.84
C ARG A 38 12.43 48.67 9.84
N GLY A 39 13.31 47.80 9.33
CA GLY A 39 13.09 46.36 9.30
C GLY A 39 12.06 45.92 8.25
N SER A 40 11.52 44.71 8.45
CA SER A 40 10.55 44.06 7.57
C SER A 40 9.36 43.56 8.38
N VAL A 41 8.14 43.70 7.86
CA VAL A 41 6.93 43.10 8.44
C VAL A 41 6.42 41.97 7.56
N VAL A 42 5.75 41.00 8.17
CA VAL A 42 4.96 40.01 7.43
C VAL A 42 3.75 40.75 6.87
N ASP A 43 3.59 40.71 5.54
CA ASP A 43 2.56 41.49 4.85
C ASP A 43 1.20 40.80 4.99
N VAL A 44 1.18 39.47 4.78
CA VAL A 44 0.01 38.61 4.91
C VAL A 44 0.44 37.28 5.53
N ILE A 45 -0.35 36.78 6.48
CA ILE A 45 -0.20 35.40 6.97
C ILE A 45 -0.78 34.49 5.90
N ASP A 46 0.13 33.87 5.15
CA ASP A 46 -0.23 32.87 4.14
C ASP A 46 -0.85 31.62 4.82
N PRO A 47 -2.12 31.28 4.52
CA PRO A 47 -2.79 30.10 5.07
C PRO A 47 -2.04 28.80 4.74
N VAL A 48 -1.44 28.67 3.55
CA VAL A 48 -0.70 27.48 3.15
C VAL A 48 0.47 27.23 4.09
N VAL A 49 1.16 28.30 4.52
CA VAL A 49 2.27 28.20 5.47
C VAL A 49 1.76 27.81 6.86
N VAL A 50 0.57 28.27 7.26
CA VAL A 50 -0.04 27.88 8.55
C VAL A 50 -0.41 26.41 8.54
N GLU A 51 -1.10 25.94 7.49
CA GLU A 51 -1.51 24.54 7.37
C GLU A 51 -0.30 23.60 7.24
N SER A 52 0.71 23.98 6.46
CA SER A 52 1.96 23.21 6.36
C SER A 52 2.64 23.06 7.73
N ALA A 53 2.68 24.14 8.52
CA ALA A 53 3.23 24.09 9.87
C ALA A 53 2.34 23.26 10.82
N ALA A 54 1.02 23.27 10.63
CA ALA A 54 0.08 22.47 11.41
C ALA A 54 0.29 20.97 11.17
N VAL A 55 0.45 20.56 9.91
CA VAL A 55 0.72 19.17 9.53
C VAL A 55 2.07 18.71 10.05
N LEU A 56 3.11 19.52 9.89
CA LEU A 56 4.43 19.24 10.47
C LEU A 56 4.37 19.09 12.00
N ALA A 57 3.58 19.90 12.70
CA ALA A 57 3.40 19.78 14.14
C ALA A 57 2.70 18.47 14.55
N ARG A 58 1.77 17.96 13.75
CA ARG A 58 1.08 16.67 14.00
C ARG A 58 2.00 15.47 13.82
N HIS A 59 2.80 15.46 12.75
CA HIS A 59 3.59 14.29 12.37
C HIS A 59 5.02 14.27 12.91
N LEU A 60 5.62 15.45 13.08
CA LEU A 60 7.02 15.58 13.50
C LEU A 60 7.12 15.52 15.03
N ARG A 61 7.12 14.29 15.56
CA ARG A 61 7.28 13.98 16.99
C ARG A 61 8.75 13.90 17.38
N GLN A 62 9.07 14.21 18.63
CA GLN A 62 10.43 14.08 19.16
C GLN A 62 10.95 12.64 19.03
N GLY A 63 12.19 12.48 18.58
CA GLY A 63 12.83 11.17 18.39
C GLY A 63 12.45 10.43 17.10
N ARG A 64 11.50 10.96 16.31
CA ARG A 64 11.11 10.37 15.01
C ARG A 64 11.91 11.00 13.87
N ASP A 65 12.28 10.18 12.88
CA ASP A 65 12.94 10.68 11.67
C ASP A 65 11.99 11.58 10.87
N ARG A 66 12.47 12.77 10.51
CA ARG A 66 11.71 13.78 9.75
C ARG A 66 11.17 13.25 8.42
N ARG A 67 11.88 12.31 7.78
CA ARG A 67 11.49 11.75 6.48
C ARG A 67 10.20 10.94 6.57
N LEU A 68 9.96 10.27 7.70
CA LEU A 68 8.70 9.58 7.94
C LEU A 68 7.53 10.58 8.06
N ALA A 69 7.75 11.71 8.73
CA ALA A 69 6.73 12.75 8.84
C ALA A 69 6.41 13.41 7.48
N VAL A 70 7.39 13.51 6.58
CA VAL A 70 7.16 13.99 5.20
C VAL A 70 6.29 13.01 4.42
N LEU A 71 6.48 11.70 4.58
CA LEU A 71 5.61 10.70 3.92
C LEU A 71 4.20 10.69 4.49
N GLU A 72 4.04 10.88 5.81
CA GLU A 72 2.72 11.02 6.45
C GLU A 72 2.00 12.29 5.96
N TRP A 73 2.73 13.41 5.88
CA TRP A 73 2.20 14.62 5.26
C TRP A 73 1.79 14.37 3.81
N PHE A 74 2.65 13.73 3.01
CA PHE A 74 2.34 13.45 1.62
C PHE A 74 1.10 12.58 1.44
N ALA A 75 0.94 11.55 2.27
CA ALA A 75 -0.26 10.71 2.29
C ALA A 75 -1.50 11.51 2.70
N GLU A 76 -1.43 12.33 3.76
CA GLU A 76 -2.55 13.14 4.25
C GLU A 76 -2.99 14.19 3.21
N ALA A 77 -2.05 14.82 2.49
CA ALA A 77 -2.35 15.78 1.43
C ALA A 77 -3.15 15.17 0.26
N GLY A 78 -3.03 13.85 0.05
CA GLY A 78 -3.77 13.11 -0.98
C GLY A 78 -5.18 12.68 -0.56
N VAL A 79 -5.56 12.86 0.70
CA VAL A 79 -6.91 12.52 1.17
C VAL A 79 -7.85 13.69 0.86
N ALA A 80 -8.99 13.37 0.25
CA ALA A 80 -10.02 14.37 -0.01
C ALA A 80 -10.48 15.04 1.29
N ALA A 81 -10.47 16.37 1.33
CA ALA A 81 -10.95 17.11 2.48
C ALA A 81 -12.45 16.86 2.69
N GLN A 82 -12.84 16.61 3.95
CA GLN A 82 -14.25 16.56 4.31
C GLN A 82 -14.91 17.91 4.05
N PRO A 83 -16.24 17.97 3.77
CA PRO A 83 -16.95 19.23 3.65
C PRO A 83 -16.72 20.15 4.85
N GLY A 84 -16.16 21.33 4.62
CA GLY A 84 -15.83 22.31 5.66
C GLY A 84 -14.45 22.15 6.32
N ALA A 85 -13.70 21.10 6.01
CA ALA A 85 -12.31 20.94 6.43
C ALA A 85 -11.36 21.70 5.49
N VAL A 86 -10.21 22.13 6.02
CA VAL A 86 -9.16 22.78 5.21
C VAL A 86 -8.34 21.70 4.50
N GLN A 87 -8.17 21.82 3.18
CA GLN A 87 -7.30 20.96 2.39
C GLN A 87 -5.87 21.03 2.93
N VAL A 88 -5.26 19.87 3.16
CA VAL A 88 -3.86 19.78 3.55
C VAL A 88 -2.99 20.16 2.35
N PRO A 89 -2.08 21.15 2.48
CA PRO A 89 -1.23 21.56 1.37
C PRO A 89 -0.23 20.47 1.01
N GLU A 90 0.28 20.47 -0.22
CA GLU A 90 1.31 19.53 -0.65
C GLU A 90 2.66 19.79 0.04
N PRO A 91 3.38 18.75 0.50
CA PRO A 91 4.78 18.89 0.90
C PRO A 91 5.69 19.21 -0.29
N PRO A 92 6.90 19.74 -0.04
CA PRO A 92 7.91 19.85 -1.10
C PRO A 92 8.24 18.46 -1.67
N LEU A 93 7.97 18.24 -2.96
CA LEU A 93 8.14 16.91 -3.60
C LEU A 93 9.59 16.43 -3.61
N ALA A 94 10.57 17.34 -3.64
CA ALA A 94 11.97 16.99 -3.45
C ALA A 94 12.23 16.30 -2.08
N ALA A 95 11.55 16.75 -1.02
CA ALA A 95 11.66 16.13 0.30
C ALA A 95 10.92 14.77 0.35
N VAL A 96 9.80 14.64 -0.38
CA VAL A 96 9.09 13.37 -0.53
C VAL A 96 9.99 12.34 -1.21
N ARG A 97 10.65 12.71 -2.32
CA ARG A 97 11.58 11.85 -3.05
C ARG A 97 12.76 11.41 -2.18
N GLU A 98 13.37 12.34 -1.43
CA GLU A 98 14.43 12.02 -0.46
C GLU A 98 13.94 11.00 0.58
N ALA A 99 12.73 11.21 1.12
CA ALA A 99 12.14 10.33 2.12
C ALA A 99 11.84 8.94 1.56
N LEU A 100 11.26 8.85 0.35
CA LEU A 100 10.98 7.58 -0.33
C LEU A 100 12.28 6.80 -0.56
N VAL A 101 13.29 7.40 -1.19
CA VAL A 101 14.58 6.73 -1.44
C VAL A 101 15.23 6.26 -0.14
N TRP A 102 15.17 7.06 0.93
CA TRP A 102 15.72 6.66 2.22
C TRP A 102 14.98 5.46 2.83
N VAL A 103 13.64 5.48 2.81
CA VAL A 103 12.83 4.37 3.32
C VAL A 103 13.08 3.09 2.51
N LEU A 104 13.06 3.19 1.19
CA LEU A 104 13.18 2.05 0.28
C LEU A 104 14.56 1.41 0.36
N ARG A 105 15.63 2.19 0.53
CA ARG A 105 16.98 1.66 0.83
C ARG A 105 17.03 0.83 2.11
N GLY A 106 16.19 1.15 3.09
CA GLY A 106 16.09 0.37 4.32
C GLY A 106 15.11 -0.81 4.26
N SER A 107 14.41 -1.00 3.13
CA SER A 107 13.37 -2.01 3.00
C SER A 107 13.92 -3.43 2.89
N MET A 108 13.09 -4.43 3.20
CA MET A 108 13.42 -5.83 2.95
C MET A 108 13.62 -6.08 1.45
N SER A 109 12.70 -5.60 0.61
CA SER A 109 12.75 -5.81 -0.84
C SER A 109 14.07 -5.32 -1.43
N HIS A 110 14.54 -4.13 -1.04
CA HIS A 110 15.84 -3.63 -1.49
C HIS A 110 17.00 -4.49 -0.98
N ARG A 111 16.98 -4.92 0.29
CA ARG A 111 18.03 -5.81 0.83
C ARG A 111 18.08 -7.15 0.10
N LEU A 112 16.92 -7.75 -0.22
CA LEU A 112 16.84 -8.98 -0.99
C LEU A 112 17.43 -8.79 -2.39
N VAL A 113 17.14 -7.67 -3.05
CA VAL A 113 17.71 -7.33 -4.36
C VAL A 113 19.22 -7.10 -4.29
N GLU A 114 19.73 -6.46 -3.24
CA GLU A 114 21.17 -6.28 -3.06
C GLU A 114 21.90 -7.61 -2.81
N VAL A 115 21.30 -8.52 -2.03
CA VAL A 115 21.79 -9.91 -1.90
C VAL A 115 21.80 -10.60 -3.27
N ALA A 116 20.72 -10.45 -4.03
CA ALA A 116 20.59 -10.97 -5.40
C ALA A 116 21.69 -10.49 -6.34
N ARG A 117 21.92 -9.18 -6.36
CA ARG A 117 22.98 -8.56 -7.16
C ARG A 117 24.38 -8.97 -6.72
N GLY A 118 24.59 -9.20 -5.42
CA GLY A 118 25.87 -9.66 -4.89
C GLY A 118 26.23 -11.09 -5.31
N ALA A 119 25.22 -11.96 -5.51
CA ALA A 119 25.42 -13.33 -5.96
C ALA A 119 25.56 -13.45 -7.49
N ALA A 120 25.10 -12.45 -8.25
CA ALA A 120 25.13 -12.45 -9.70
C ALA A 120 26.55 -12.68 -10.25
N GLY A 121 26.75 -13.78 -11.00
CA GLY A 121 28.03 -14.12 -11.62
C GLY A 121 29.14 -14.60 -10.68
N ALA A 122 28.83 -14.84 -9.40
CA ALA A 122 29.80 -15.26 -8.39
C ALA A 122 29.94 -16.79 -8.22
N GLY A 123 29.22 -17.59 -9.01
CA GLY A 123 29.28 -19.05 -9.01
C GLY A 123 28.28 -19.74 -8.08
N GLU A 124 28.33 -21.07 -8.02
CA GLU A 124 27.34 -21.93 -7.34
C GLU A 124 27.30 -21.69 -5.82
N GLU A 125 28.45 -21.54 -5.14
CA GLU A 125 28.50 -21.23 -3.70
C GLU A 125 27.78 -19.92 -3.35
N ALA A 126 27.82 -18.93 -4.24
CA ALA A 126 27.13 -17.66 -4.05
C ALA A 126 25.62 -17.78 -4.31
N ALA A 127 25.21 -18.65 -5.23
CA ALA A 127 23.80 -18.99 -5.43
C ALA A 127 23.22 -19.66 -4.17
N ASP A 128 23.90 -20.65 -3.61
CA ASP A 128 23.48 -21.30 -2.35
C ASP A 128 23.39 -20.30 -1.20
N GLY A 129 24.40 -19.44 -1.05
CA GLY A 129 24.41 -18.36 -0.06
C GLY A 129 23.22 -17.41 -0.20
N LEU A 130 22.80 -17.10 -1.43
CA LEU A 130 21.61 -16.28 -1.70
C LEU A 130 20.33 -16.96 -1.20
N TYR A 131 20.12 -18.25 -1.50
CA TYR A 131 18.92 -18.97 -1.04
C TYR A 131 18.85 -18.99 0.49
N GLU A 132 19.99 -19.22 1.16
CA GLU A 132 20.06 -19.15 2.62
C GLU A 132 19.75 -17.76 3.18
N ASP A 133 20.38 -16.71 2.64
CA ASP A 133 20.19 -15.34 3.11
C ASP A 133 18.76 -14.85 2.88
N ALA A 134 18.21 -15.10 1.70
CA ALA A 134 16.82 -14.77 1.37
C ALA A 134 15.85 -15.55 2.29
N GLY A 135 16.09 -16.85 2.48
CA GLY A 135 15.31 -17.69 3.39
C GLY A 135 15.35 -17.18 4.83
N ARG A 136 16.52 -16.80 5.35
CA ARG A 136 16.67 -16.19 6.69
C ARG A 136 15.92 -14.87 6.82
N LEU A 137 16.05 -14.00 5.82
CA LEU A 137 15.38 -12.69 5.81
C LEU A 137 13.85 -12.84 5.81
N LEU A 138 13.32 -13.75 5.00
CA LEU A 138 11.89 -14.05 4.93
C LEU A 138 11.39 -14.74 6.21
N ALA A 139 12.12 -15.72 6.74
CA ALA A 139 11.75 -16.40 7.99
C ALA A 139 11.68 -15.44 9.19
N ALA A 140 12.53 -14.41 9.21
CA ALA A 140 12.51 -13.36 10.23
C ALA A 140 11.25 -12.46 10.14
N HIS A 141 10.54 -12.46 9.01
CA HIS A 141 9.34 -11.68 8.77
C HIS A 141 8.17 -12.63 8.48
N ARG A 142 7.47 -13.06 9.53
CA ARG A 142 6.30 -13.97 9.45
C ARG A 142 5.06 -13.32 8.84
N TYR A 143 5.18 -12.58 7.75
CA TYR A 143 4.02 -12.17 6.97
C TYR A 143 3.49 -13.41 6.24
N ARG A 144 2.40 -13.98 6.74
CA ARG A 144 1.50 -14.81 5.94
C ARG A 144 0.51 -13.86 5.31
N GLY A 145 0.32 -13.92 4.00
CA GLY A 145 -0.61 -13.04 3.30
C GLY A 145 -2.02 -13.20 3.86
N ALA A 146 -2.93 -12.30 3.53
CA ALA A 146 -4.34 -12.57 3.81
C ALA A 146 -4.84 -13.70 2.90
N ALA A 147 -5.64 -14.61 3.46
CA ALA A 147 -6.44 -15.52 2.66
C ALA A 147 -7.52 -14.74 1.91
N ASN A 148 -7.96 -15.25 0.75
CA ASN A 148 -8.98 -14.60 -0.07
C ASN A 148 -10.28 -14.37 0.76
N PRO A 149 -10.76 -13.12 0.91
CA PRO A 149 -11.98 -12.77 1.62
C PRO A 149 -13.23 -13.59 1.30
N ALA A 150 -13.41 -14.03 0.06
CA ALA A 150 -14.52 -14.92 -0.29
C ALA A 150 -14.37 -16.30 0.39
N LEU A 151 -13.16 -16.87 0.37
CA LEU A 151 -12.88 -18.14 1.06
C LEU A 151 -13.00 -18.00 2.58
N VAL A 152 -12.49 -16.90 3.13
CA VAL A 152 -12.64 -16.58 4.57
C VAL A 152 -14.12 -16.49 4.93
N ARG A 153 -14.92 -15.76 4.14
CA ARG A 153 -16.36 -15.63 4.38
C ARG A 153 -17.04 -16.99 4.34
N SER A 154 -16.79 -17.78 3.29
CA SER A 154 -17.39 -19.12 3.15
C SER A 154 -17.04 -20.03 4.33
N ALA A 155 -15.78 -20.03 4.79
CA ALA A 155 -15.38 -20.77 5.98
C ALA A 155 -16.12 -20.30 7.23
N LEU A 156 -16.21 -18.98 7.45
CA LEU A 156 -16.95 -18.41 8.58
C LEU A 156 -18.47 -18.69 8.53
N GLU A 157 -19.05 -18.76 7.33
CA GLU A 157 -20.47 -19.12 7.13
C GLU A 157 -20.73 -20.62 7.33
N ALA A 158 -19.79 -21.47 6.91
CA ALA A 158 -19.84 -22.93 7.07
C ALA A 158 -19.40 -23.40 8.47
N ASP A 159 -18.88 -22.48 9.29
CA ASP A 159 -18.30 -22.75 10.60
C ASP A 159 -17.05 -23.64 10.56
N GLU A 160 -16.21 -23.42 9.54
CA GLU A 160 -14.95 -24.11 9.29
C GLU A 160 -13.75 -23.22 9.66
N ASP A 161 -12.57 -23.84 9.82
CA ASP A 161 -11.33 -23.12 10.07
C ASP A 161 -11.01 -22.17 8.89
N VAL A 162 -10.61 -20.95 9.25
CA VAL A 162 -10.23 -19.95 8.25
C VAL A 162 -8.96 -20.43 7.52
N PRO A 163 -8.94 -20.44 6.18
CA PRO A 163 -7.77 -20.87 5.42
C PRO A 163 -6.56 -20.00 5.74
N ASP A 164 -5.38 -20.63 5.78
CA ASP A 164 -4.11 -19.91 5.80
C ASP A 164 -3.94 -19.11 4.50
N GLY A 165 -3.27 -17.97 4.59
CA GLY A 165 -2.85 -17.22 3.40
C GLY A 165 -1.68 -17.88 2.65
N PRO A 166 -1.30 -17.33 1.48
CA PRO A 166 -0.24 -17.91 0.66
C PRO A 166 1.10 -17.96 1.41
N ASP A 167 1.85 -19.05 1.20
CA ASP A 167 3.21 -19.21 1.71
C ASP A 167 4.19 -18.43 0.83
N PHE A 168 4.91 -17.49 1.43
CA PHE A 168 5.89 -16.65 0.73
C PHE A 168 7.23 -17.35 0.46
N LYS A 169 7.35 -18.67 0.67
CA LYS A 169 8.53 -19.43 0.26
C LYS A 169 8.90 -19.22 -1.21
N GLY A 170 7.90 -19.11 -2.09
CA GLY A 170 8.10 -18.82 -3.52
C GLY A 170 8.83 -17.50 -3.78
N MET A 171 8.83 -16.55 -2.84
CA MET A 171 9.56 -15.29 -2.96
C MET A 171 11.08 -15.51 -3.08
N VAL A 172 11.63 -16.57 -2.47
CA VAL A 172 13.06 -16.89 -2.61
C VAL A 172 13.42 -17.16 -4.07
N HIS A 173 12.55 -17.88 -4.80
CA HIS A 173 12.75 -18.16 -6.23
C HIS A 173 12.67 -16.90 -7.08
N LEU A 174 11.80 -15.93 -6.75
CA LEU A 174 11.79 -14.63 -7.43
C LEU A 174 13.05 -13.82 -7.16
N VAL A 175 13.52 -13.80 -5.91
CA VAL A 175 14.77 -13.12 -5.53
C VAL A 175 15.96 -13.77 -6.24
N ALA A 176 16.01 -15.09 -6.30
CA ALA A 176 17.01 -15.83 -7.06
C ALA A 176 16.94 -15.50 -8.55
N ALA A 177 15.74 -15.43 -9.14
CA ALA A 177 15.58 -15.11 -10.56
C ALA A 177 16.02 -13.68 -10.89
N ILE A 178 15.85 -12.74 -9.95
CA ILE A 178 16.36 -11.37 -10.08
C ILE A 178 17.90 -11.37 -10.07
N GLY A 179 18.54 -12.14 -9.18
CA GLY A 179 19.99 -12.12 -9.01
C GLY A 179 20.76 -12.98 -10.02
N LEU A 180 20.32 -14.22 -10.19
CA LEU A 180 20.98 -15.25 -10.99
C LEU A 180 20.44 -15.29 -12.43
N GLY A 181 19.22 -14.81 -12.65
CA GLY A 181 18.50 -14.92 -13.91
C GLY A 181 17.41 -15.99 -13.84
N ALA A 182 16.31 -15.76 -14.55
CA ALA A 182 15.16 -16.67 -14.58
C ALA A 182 15.53 -18.08 -15.08
N GLN A 183 16.51 -18.16 -16.00
CA GLN A 183 16.99 -19.41 -16.58
C GLN A 183 17.72 -20.29 -15.56
N GLU A 184 18.43 -19.69 -14.60
CA GLU A 184 19.17 -20.42 -13.57
C GLU A 184 18.23 -21.00 -12.49
N VAL A 185 17.06 -20.39 -12.30
CA VAL A 185 16.04 -20.86 -11.35
C VAL A 185 15.16 -21.96 -11.94
N GLY A 186 14.89 -21.88 -13.25
CA GLY A 186 14.04 -22.83 -13.98
C GLY A 186 12.55 -22.49 -13.95
N ALA A 187 11.84 -22.87 -15.01
CA ALA A 187 10.40 -22.60 -15.19
C ALA A 187 9.52 -23.09 -14.04
N ASP A 188 9.77 -24.30 -13.50
CA ASP A 188 8.90 -24.90 -12.48
C ASP A 188 8.92 -24.09 -11.16
N ALA A 189 10.11 -23.69 -10.71
CA ALA A 189 10.26 -22.89 -9.50
C ALA A 189 9.71 -21.47 -9.66
N LEU A 190 9.83 -20.89 -10.87
CA LEU A 190 9.18 -19.62 -11.21
C LEU A 190 7.66 -19.73 -11.28
N ALA A 191 7.14 -20.85 -11.79
CA ALA A 191 5.72 -21.10 -11.86
C ALA A 191 5.09 -21.20 -10.47
N GLU A 192 5.73 -21.97 -9.57
CA GLU A 192 5.32 -22.04 -8.17
C GLU A 192 5.35 -20.65 -7.53
N ALA A 193 6.40 -19.87 -7.78
CA ALA A 193 6.52 -18.53 -7.25
C ALA A 193 5.41 -17.60 -7.76
N PHE A 194 5.15 -17.53 -9.07
CA PHE A 194 4.10 -16.68 -9.62
C PHE A 194 2.69 -17.10 -9.18
N ALA A 195 2.45 -18.41 -9.05
CA ALA A 195 1.20 -18.93 -8.52
C ALA A 195 0.99 -18.55 -7.05
N ALA A 196 2.05 -18.52 -6.23
CA ALA A 196 1.95 -18.10 -4.82
C ALA A 196 1.51 -16.63 -4.66
N PHE A 197 1.77 -15.78 -5.67
CA PHE A 197 1.28 -14.40 -5.71
C PHE A 197 -0.09 -14.27 -6.40
N GLY A 198 -0.69 -15.37 -6.87
CA GLY A 198 -1.97 -15.36 -7.57
C GLY A 198 -1.96 -14.53 -8.85
N LEU A 199 -0.79 -14.30 -9.46
CA LEU A 199 -0.64 -13.38 -10.59
C LEU A 199 -1.55 -13.79 -11.74
N PHE A 200 -2.42 -12.87 -12.16
CA PHE A 200 -3.41 -13.05 -13.24
C PHE A 200 -4.41 -14.20 -13.01
N GLY A 201 -4.58 -14.66 -11.78
CA GLY A 201 -5.50 -15.75 -11.44
C GLY A 201 -5.06 -17.12 -11.98
N LEU A 202 -3.82 -17.24 -12.43
CA LEU A 202 -3.27 -18.47 -13.01
C LEU A 202 -2.79 -19.43 -11.93
N THR A 203 -3.02 -20.71 -12.15
CA THR A 203 -2.51 -21.78 -11.28
C THR A 203 -1.03 -22.05 -11.53
N GLY A 204 -0.39 -22.82 -10.63
CA GLY A 204 0.98 -23.29 -10.85
C GLY A 204 1.14 -24.10 -12.13
N GLU A 205 0.14 -24.89 -12.50
CA GLU A 205 0.14 -25.68 -13.75
C GLU A 205 0.05 -24.77 -14.98
N ASP A 206 -0.82 -23.74 -14.94
CA ASP A 206 -0.94 -22.76 -16.03
C ASP A 206 0.39 -22.01 -16.25
N TRP A 207 1.02 -21.57 -15.15
CA TRP A 207 2.32 -20.93 -15.20
C TRP A 207 3.41 -21.88 -15.70
N ALA A 208 3.46 -23.13 -15.22
CA ALA A 208 4.45 -24.11 -15.66
C ALA A 208 4.31 -24.43 -17.15
N GLN A 209 3.08 -24.55 -17.64
CA GLN A 209 2.81 -24.75 -19.06
C GLN A 209 3.30 -23.55 -19.89
N MET A 210 2.97 -22.33 -19.46
CA MET A 210 3.35 -21.11 -20.19
C MET A 210 4.87 -20.89 -20.17
N LEU A 211 5.51 -21.02 -19.01
CA LEU A 211 6.95 -20.86 -18.87
C LEU A 211 7.72 -21.98 -19.60
N GLY A 212 7.24 -23.21 -19.54
CA GLY A 212 7.81 -24.31 -20.31
C GLY A 212 7.68 -24.13 -21.82
N ALA A 213 6.57 -23.53 -22.31
CA ALA A 213 6.44 -23.16 -23.72
C ALA A 213 7.44 -22.07 -24.13
N VAL A 214 7.72 -21.10 -23.25
CA VAL A 214 8.74 -20.07 -23.47
C VAL A 214 10.15 -20.69 -23.53
N GLU A 215 10.49 -21.61 -22.62
CA GLU A 215 11.77 -22.31 -22.63
C GLU A 215 11.98 -23.15 -23.90
N ARG A 216 10.91 -23.76 -24.42
CA ARG A 216 10.94 -24.50 -25.71
C ARG A 216 10.91 -23.59 -26.94
N GLY A 217 10.75 -22.28 -26.79
CA GLY A 217 10.64 -21.33 -27.89
C GLY A 217 9.31 -21.40 -28.65
N GLU A 218 8.27 -21.98 -28.03
CA GLU A 218 6.92 -22.15 -28.59
C GLU A 218 6.03 -20.91 -28.34
N GLY A 219 6.48 -19.97 -27.50
CA GLY A 219 5.77 -18.74 -27.14
C GLY A 219 6.51 -17.45 -27.56
N PRO A 220 5.88 -16.27 -27.37
CA PRO A 220 6.57 -15.01 -27.54
C PRO A 220 7.79 -14.91 -26.60
N PRO A 221 8.90 -14.31 -27.04
CA PRO A 221 10.08 -14.18 -26.20
C PRO A 221 9.75 -13.35 -24.95
N VAL A 222 10.06 -13.91 -23.78
CA VAL A 222 9.94 -13.21 -22.50
C VAL A 222 11.22 -12.43 -22.25
N ASP A 223 11.10 -11.11 -22.07
CA ASP A 223 12.21 -10.28 -21.63
C ASP A 223 12.39 -10.41 -20.11
N TRP A 224 13.20 -11.39 -19.73
CA TRP A 224 13.57 -11.62 -18.33
C TRP A 224 14.34 -10.45 -17.70
N GLY A 225 14.94 -9.58 -18.52
CA GLY A 225 15.55 -8.33 -18.06
C GLY A 225 14.53 -7.39 -17.41
N LEU A 226 13.24 -7.49 -17.78
CA LEU A 226 12.17 -6.73 -17.14
C LEU A 226 11.97 -7.11 -15.67
N LEU A 227 12.19 -8.37 -15.28
CA LEU A 227 12.12 -8.76 -13.86
C LEU A 227 13.19 -8.05 -13.04
N GLN A 228 14.41 -7.97 -13.56
CA GLN A 228 15.51 -7.27 -12.90
C GLN A 228 15.29 -5.76 -12.85
N GLN A 229 14.76 -5.18 -13.93
CA GLN A 229 14.40 -3.76 -13.97
C GLN A 229 13.28 -3.43 -12.97
N ARG A 230 12.23 -4.26 -12.91
CA ARG A 230 11.11 -4.10 -11.97
C ARG A 230 11.50 -4.38 -10.52
N ALA A 231 12.55 -5.15 -10.29
CA ALA A 231 13.10 -5.35 -8.96
C ALA A 231 13.85 -4.11 -8.43
N ASP A 232 14.25 -3.17 -9.30
CA ASP A 232 14.82 -1.91 -8.85
C ASP A 232 13.73 -1.00 -8.25
N VAL A 233 13.52 -1.13 -6.95
CA VAL A 233 12.56 -0.29 -6.21
C VAL A 233 12.97 1.19 -6.09
N LEU A 234 14.23 1.55 -6.42
CA LEU A 234 14.71 2.93 -6.30
C LEU A 234 14.63 3.69 -7.62
N GLY A 235 14.89 3.02 -8.74
CA GLY A 235 14.89 3.60 -10.08
C GLY A 235 13.61 4.39 -10.41
N PRO A 236 12.41 3.79 -10.29
CA PRO A 236 11.14 4.46 -10.58
C PRO A 236 10.97 5.74 -9.76
N VAL A 237 11.28 5.71 -8.46
CA VAL A 237 11.16 6.89 -7.59
C VAL A 237 12.16 7.98 -7.94
N GLN A 238 13.35 7.62 -8.41
CA GLN A 238 14.37 8.62 -8.80
C GLN A 238 14.03 9.29 -10.13
N GLN A 239 13.42 8.54 -11.04
CA GLN A 239 13.09 8.99 -12.39
C GLN A 239 11.73 9.69 -12.48
N ALA A 240 10.80 9.36 -11.58
CA ALA A 240 9.42 9.86 -11.64
C ALA A 240 9.34 11.39 -11.60
N GLY A 241 8.54 11.99 -12.47
CA GLY A 241 8.13 13.39 -12.38
C GLY A 241 7.33 13.68 -11.11
N ASP A 242 7.18 14.97 -10.82
CA ASP A 242 6.39 15.44 -9.68
C ASP A 242 4.90 15.04 -9.82
N GLU A 243 4.36 15.12 -11.03
CA GLU A 243 2.99 14.69 -11.35
C GLU A 243 2.81 13.18 -11.22
N GLU A 244 3.81 12.39 -11.61
CA GLU A 244 3.79 10.92 -11.51
C GLU A 244 3.76 10.48 -10.04
N LEU A 245 4.51 11.13 -9.16
CA LEU A 245 4.45 10.86 -7.71
C LEU A 245 3.08 11.21 -7.11
N LEU A 246 2.48 12.33 -7.52
CA LEU A 246 1.14 12.72 -7.08
C LEU A 246 0.08 11.74 -7.59
N ARG A 247 0.21 11.30 -8.84
CA ARG A 247 -0.68 10.32 -9.46
C ARG A 247 -0.58 8.96 -8.76
N ALA A 248 0.64 8.45 -8.55
CA ALA A 248 0.88 7.20 -7.85
C ALA A 248 0.30 7.23 -6.42
N ARG A 249 0.39 8.37 -5.73
CA ARG A 249 -0.29 8.54 -4.43
C ARG A 249 -1.82 8.42 -4.58
N THR A 250 -2.42 9.09 -5.55
CA THR A 250 -3.88 9.02 -5.79
C THR A 250 -4.31 7.58 -6.07
N VAL A 251 -3.60 6.88 -6.95
CA VAL A 251 -3.81 5.46 -7.26
C VAL A 251 -3.70 4.61 -5.99
N LEU A 252 -2.64 4.77 -5.20
CA LEU A 252 -2.45 4.02 -3.96
C LEU A 252 -3.59 4.22 -2.96
N LEU A 253 -3.99 5.47 -2.71
CA LEU A 253 -5.05 5.79 -1.77
C LEU A 253 -6.42 5.28 -2.25
N GLY A 254 -6.68 5.39 -3.55
CA GLY A 254 -7.89 4.87 -4.18
C GLY A 254 -7.97 3.34 -4.12
N LEU A 255 -6.91 2.65 -4.57
CA LEU A 255 -6.82 1.19 -4.49
C LEU A 255 -6.92 0.68 -3.05
N ARG A 256 -6.44 1.45 -2.07
CA ARG A 256 -6.62 1.11 -0.65
C ARG A 256 -8.07 1.11 -0.21
N TRP A 257 -8.86 2.05 -0.71
CA TRP A 257 -10.29 2.07 -0.44
C TRP A 257 -11.00 0.85 -1.06
N PHE A 258 -10.69 0.52 -2.32
CA PHE A 258 -11.21 -0.68 -2.98
C PHE A 258 -10.79 -1.97 -2.27
N TYR A 259 -9.51 -2.09 -1.89
CA TYR A 259 -9.03 -3.22 -1.11
C TYR A 259 -9.73 -3.30 0.26
N GLY A 260 -10.00 -2.16 0.90
CA GLY A 260 -10.83 -2.10 2.11
C GLY A 260 -12.20 -2.73 1.92
N LEU A 261 -12.95 -2.29 0.91
CA LEU A 261 -14.24 -2.87 0.59
C LEU A 261 -14.13 -4.38 0.30
N TYR A 262 -13.12 -4.77 -0.47
CA TYR A 262 -12.87 -6.16 -0.80
C TYR A 262 -12.60 -7.00 0.47
N ALA A 263 -11.72 -6.53 1.36
CA ALA A 263 -11.39 -7.20 2.61
C ALA A 263 -12.57 -7.26 3.59
N MET A 264 -13.40 -6.21 3.67
CA MET A 264 -14.58 -6.21 4.54
C MET A 264 -15.64 -7.23 4.11
N HIS A 265 -15.59 -7.76 2.89
CA HIS A 265 -16.45 -8.87 2.46
C HIS A 265 -16.27 -10.12 3.33
N ALA A 266 -15.04 -10.42 3.78
CA ALA A 266 -14.76 -11.49 4.74
C ALA A 266 -15.47 -11.29 6.07
N LEU A 267 -15.71 -10.03 6.45
CA LEU A 267 -16.37 -9.66 7.70
C LEU A 267 -17.86 -9.43 7.52
N PHE A 268 -18.51 -10.26 6.68
CA PHE A 268 -19.94 -10.27 6.45
C PHE A 268 -20.53 -8.93 5.97
N MET A 269 -19.73 -8.08 5.34
CA MET A 269 -20.26 -6.87 4.69
C MET A 269 -21.36 -7.29 3.68
N PRO A 270 -22.54 -6.64 3.67
CA PRO A 270 -23.61 -6.96 2.75
C PRO A 270 -23.12 -6.92 1.30
N ASP A 271 -23.51 -7.93 0.53
CA ASP A 271 -23.00 -8.10 -0.81
C ASP A 271 -23.98 -7.55 -1.85
N THR A 272 -23.83 -6.27 -2.18
CA THR A 272 -24.63 -5.63 -3.24
C THR A 272 -24.10 -6.04 -4.62
N PRO A 273 -24.93 -6.02 -5.67
CA PRO A 273 -24.46 -6.30 -7.04
C PRO A 273 -23.25 -5.45 -7.46
N ALA A 274 -23.24 -4.17 -7.08
CA ALA A 274 -22.12 -3.25 -7.33
C ALA A 274 -20.83 -3.69 -6.62
N LEU A 275 -20.91 -4.07 -5.34
CA LEU A 275 -19.76 -4.56 -4.57
C LEU A 275 -19.26 -5.89 -5.14
N ALA A 276 -20.16 -6.82 -5.47
CA ALA A 276 -19.81 -8.08 -6.10
C ALA A 276 -19.09 -7.88 -7.43
N ALA A 277 -19.57 -6.96 -8.26
CA ALA A 277 -18.92 -6.63 -9.52
C ALA A 277 -17.51 -6.04 -9.31
N LEU A 278 -17.30 -5.17 -8.32
CA LEU A 278 -15.97 -4.60 -8.05
C LEU A 278 -14.99 -5.68 -7.61
N ARG A 279 -15.44 -6.62 -6.78
CA ARG A 279 -14.61 -7.76 -6.36
C ARG A 279 -14.29 -8.68 -7.52
N ALA A 280 -15.28 -9.01 -8.35
CA ALA A 280 -15.08 -9.80 -9.56
C ALA A 280 -14.00 -9.17 -10.46
N ARG A 281 -13.96 -7.84 -10.59
CA ARG A 281 -12.91 -7.16 -11.36
C ARG A 281 -11.51 -7.34 -10.77
N ILE A 282 -11.37 -7.28 -9.45
CA ILE A 282 -10.10 -7.52 -8.75
C ILE A 282 -9.66 -8.98 -8.92
N ASP A 283 -10.62 -9.92 -8.85
CA ASP A 283 -10.39 -11.36 -9.00
C ASP A 283 -10.01 -11.73 -10.43
N GLU A 284 -10.67 -11.15 -11.44
CA GLU A 284 -10.35 -11.31 -12.86
C GLU A 284 -8.89 -10.97 -13.17
N TRP A 285 -8.32 -10.01 -12.45
CA TRP A 285 -6.93 -9.58 -12.63
C TRP A 285 -5.97 -10.36 -11.71
N GLY A 286 -6.46 -11.19 -10.80
CA GLY A 286 -5.65 -11.91 -9.81
C GLY A 286 -4.94 -10.97 -8.82
N MET A 287 -5.45 -9.75 -8.61
CA MET A 287 -4.69 -8.70 -7.93
C MET A 287 -4.82 -8.74 -6.41
N PHE A 288 -5.67 -9.59 -5.84
CA PHE A 288 -5.93 -9.62 -4.40
C PHE A 288 -4.65 -9.77 -3.56
N ALA A 289 -3.84 -10.80 -3.80
CA ALA A 289 -2.64 -11.06 -3.00
C ALA A 289 -1.61 -9.90 -3.11
N LEU A 290 -1.55 -9.26 -4.28
CA LEU A 290 -0.69 -8.12 -4.53
C LEU A 290 -1.20 -6.84 -3.82
N LEU A 291 -2.51 -6.59 -3.85
CA LEU A 291 -3.14 -5.50 -3.12
C LEU A 291 -2.99 -5.68 -1.61
N ASP A 292 -3.18 -6.91 -1.11
CA ASP A 292 -2.97 -7.27 0.30
C ASP A 292 -1.55 -6.94 0.76
N HIS A 293 -0.56 -7.42 0.00
CA HIS A 293 0.86 -7.21 0.30
C HIS A 293 1.27 -5.73 0.22
N ALA A 294 0.78 -5.00 -0.80
CA ALA A 294 1.26 -3.66 -1.12
C ALA A 294 0.52 -2.53 -0.39
N ILE A 295 -0.77 -2.71 -0.09
CA ILE A 295 -1.66 -1.57 0.15
C ILE A 295 -2.17 -1.47 1.59
N SER A 296 -2.29 -2.58 2.34
CA SER A 296 -2.63 -2.71 3.77
C SER A 296 -3.51 -1.62 4.42
N LEU A 297 -4.59 -1.99 5.12
CA LEU A 297 -5.57 -1.02 5.67
C LEU A 297 -5.02 0.01 6.68
N SER A 298 -3.81 -0.15 7.21
CA SER A 298 -3.15 0.86 8.05
C SER A 298 -1.62 0.85 7.82
N PRO A 299 -1.13 1.52 6.76
CA PRO A 299 0.27 1.47 6.42
C PRO A 299 1.03 2.39 7.37
N SER A 300 2.04 1.81 7.99
CA SER A 300 3.18 2.61 8.45
C SER A 300 3.72 3.43 7.26
N PRO A 301 4.43 4.54 7.50
CA PRO A 301 5.01 5.33 6.40
C PRO A 301 5.97 4.51 5.52
N ARG A 302 6.49 3.39 6.05
CA ARG A 302 7.31 2.45 5.27
C ARG A 302 6.48 1.65 4.27
N HIS A 303 5.35 1.10 4.69
CA HIS A 303 4.42 0.42 3.80
C HIS A 303 3.85 1.39 2.77
N PHE A 304 3.54 2.63 3.17
CA PHE A 304 3.12 3.67 2.23
C PHE A 304 4.18 3.91 1.12
N ALA A 305 5.47 4.01 1.48
CA ALA A 305 6.52 4.16 0.49
C ALA A 305 6.59 2.96 -0.47
N GLN A 306 6.49 1.74 0.04
CA GLN A 306 6.52 0.52 -0.78
C GLN A 306 5.33 0.45 -1.73
N GLY A 307 4.11 0.67 -1.23
CA GLY A 307 2.90 0.71 -2.04
C GLY A 307 2.93 1.82 -3.10
N LEU A 308 3.57 2.96 -2.79
CA LEU A 308 3.67 4.07 -3.73
C LEU A 308 4.58 3.73 -4.92
N VAL A 309 5.69 3.02 -4.69
CA VAL A 309 6.55 2.55 -5.80
C VAL A 309 5.79 1.60 -6.71
N ILE A 310 5.02 0.70 -6.12
CA ILE A 310 4.19 -0.24 -6.85
C ILE A 310 3.17 0.52 -7.72
N CYS A 311 2.57 1.58 -7.20
CA CYS A 311 1.61 2.42 -7.94
C CYS A 311 2.24 3.37 -8.98
N LEU A 312 3.57 3.38 -9.13
CA LEU A 312 4.22 4.01 -10.29
C LEU A 312 4.15 3.13 -11.54
N GLU A 313 3.88 1.82 -11.39
CA GLU A 313 3.72 0.92 -12.52
C GLU A 313 2.35 1.16 -13.22
N PRO A 314 2.32 1.28 -14.56
CA PRO A 314 1.09 1.55 -15.31
C PRO A 314 -0.05 0.55 -15.08
N LEU A 315 0.28 -0.69 -14.67
CA LEU A 315 -0.70 -1.73 -14.36
C LEU A 315 -1.66 -1.29 -13.25
N PHE A 316 -1.16 -0.66 -12.19
CA PHE A 316 -1.97 -0.24 -11.04
C PHE A 316 -2.81 0.99 -11.37
N ASP A 317 -2.28 1.86 -12.21
CA ASP A 317 -3.03 2.99 -12.75
C ASP A 317 -4.24 2.50 -13.56
N GLY A 318 -4.03 1.54 -14.46
CA GLY A 318 -5.11 0.92 -15.24
C GLY A 318 -6.14 0.18 -14.38
N LEU A 319 -5.70 -0.55 -13.36
CA LEU A 319 -6.62 -1.19 -12.40
C LEU A 319 -7.46 -0.14 -11.67
N TYR A 320 -6.84 0.92 -11.18
CA TYR A 320 -7.54 2.00 -10.48
C TYR A 320 -8.57 2.69 -11.37
N GLU A 321 -8.21 3.07 -12.60
CA GLU A 321 -9.15 3.67 -13.54
C GLU A 321 -10.32 2.72 -13.86
N THR A 322 -10.05 1.44 -14.11
CA THR A 322 -11.11 0.44 -14.35
C THR A 322 -12.10 0.34 -13.19
N LEU A 323 -11.59 0.34 -11.95
CA LEU A 323 -12.43 0.27 -10.75
C LEU A 323 -13.22 1.58 -10.54
N MET A 324 -12.62 2.73 -10.85
CA MET A 324 -13.29 4.03 -10.77
C MET A 324 -14.38 4.19 -11.83
N GLU A 325 -14.14 3.76 -13.07
CA GLU A 325 -15.14 3.72 -14.14
C GLU A 325 -16.33 2.85 -13.75
N GLN A 326 -16.05 1.69 -13.15
CA GLN A 326 -17.09 0.80 -12.68
C GLN A 326 -17.90 1.39 -11.54
N LEU A 327 -17.24 2.04 -10.57
CA LEU A 327 -17.92 2.77 -9.50
C LEU A 327 -18.79 3.93 -10.04
N ALA A 328 -18.33 4.61 -11.09
CA ALA A 328 -19.10 5.68 -11.72
C ALA A 328 -20.33 5.14 -12.49
N ALA A 329 -20.21 3.95 -13.08
CA ALA A 329 -21.31 3.30 -13.79
C ALA A 329 -22.40 2.77 -12.85
N ASP A 330 -22.02 2.33 -11.64
CA ASP A 330 -22.95 1.85 -10.61
C ASP A 330 -22.65 2.52 -9.25
N PRO A 331 -23.16 3.75 -9.02
CA PRO A 331 -22.91 4.50 -7.80
C PRO A 331 -23.69 3.95 -6.59
N ALA A 332 -24.61 3.00 -6.80
CA ALA A 332 -25.47 2.41 -5.78
C ALA A 332 -24.74 1.37 -4.91
N LEU A 333 -23.48 1.63 -4.59
CA LEU A 333 -22.56 0.70 -3.94
C LEU A 333 -23.11 0.14 -2.62
N PHE A 334 -23.80 0.99 -1.86
CA PHE A 334 -24.36 0.68 -0.55
C PHE A 334 -25.89 0.51 -0.57
N GLU A 335 -26.52 0.38 -1.73
CA GLU A 335 -27.96 0.11 -1.82
C GLU A 335 -28.22 -1.39 -1.71
N ILE A 336 -28.93 -1.79 -0.67
CA ILE A 336 -29.34 -3.18 -0.48
C ILE A 336 -30.62 -3.42 -1.30
N PRO A 337 -30.63 -4.41 -2.23
CA PRO A 337 -31.82 -4.70 -3.02
C PRO A 337 -33.04 -5.00 -2.13
N GLY A 338 -34.14 -4.28 -2.36
CA GLY A 338 -35.39 -4.45 -1.62
C GLY A 338 -35.49 -3.67 -0.31
N ASP A 339 -34.49 -2.87 0.04
CA ASP A 339 -34.55 -1.96 1.17
C ASP A 339 -35.08 -0.57 0.76
N GLU A 340 -36.29 -0.24 1.21
CA GLU A 340 -36.94 1.05 0.92
C GLU A 340 -36.33 2.22 1.71
N ALA A 341 -35.60 1.97 2.81
CA ALA A 341 -34.95 3.02 3.60
C ALA A 341 -33.72 3.60 2.88
N GLY A 342 -33.03 2.75 2.10
CA GLY A 342 -32.02 3.13 1.11
C GLY A 342 -30.69 3.67 1.67
N GLY A 343 -29.61 3.38 0.95
CA GLY A 343 -28.31 4.05 1.12
C GLY A 343 -27.43 3.59 2.29
N ALA A 344 -26.35 4.34 2.50
CA ALA A 344 -25.22 3.92 3.35
C ALA A 344 -25.59 3.68 4.83
N ALA A 345 -26.57 4.40 5.37
CA ALA A 345 -26.97 4.25 6.77
C ALA A 345 -27.62 2.87 7.03
N SER A 346 -28.58 2.48 6.20
CA SER A 346 -29.25 1.18 6.29
C SER A 346 -28.29 0.02 6.00
N PHE A 347 -27.37 0.22 5.05
CA PHE A 347 -26.28 -0.71 4.79
C PHE A 347 -25.44 -0.97 6.05
N MET A 348 -24.98 0.10 6.71
CA MET A 348 -24.19 -0.01 7.93
C MET A 348 -24.96 -0.64 9.09
N GLU A 349 -26.26 -0.35 9.22
CA GLU A 349 -27.12 -0.97 10.22
C GLU A 349 -27.24 -2.48 10.00
N THR A 350 -27.53 -2.89 8.76
CA THR A 350 -27.62 -4.30 8.38
C THR A 350 -26.32 -5.02 8.67
N TRP A 351 -25.20 -4.45 8.25
CA TRP A 351 -23.90 -5.04 8.50
C TRP A 351 -23.58 -5.18 9.99
N THR A 352 -23.81 -4.13 10.77
CA THR A 352 -23.55 -4.14 12.23
C THR A 352 -24.41 -5.18 12.93
N ARG A 353 -25.67 -5.35 12.50
CA ARG A 353 -26.57 -6.39 13.01
C ARG A 353 -26.03 -7.79 12.70
N THR A 354 -25.61 -8.05 11.46
CA THR A 354 -25.02 -9.34 11.08
C THR A 354 -23.77 -9.66 11.90
N LEU A 355 -22.87 -8.69 12.09
CA LEU A 355 -21.68 -8.89 12.94
C LEU A 355 -22.03 -9.26 14.38
N ARG A 356 -23.05 -8.62 14.97
CA ARG A 356 -23.51 -8.93 16.34
C ARG A 356 -24.09 -10.34 16.42
N GLU A 357 -24.89 -10.73 15.43
CA GLU A 357 -25.48 -12.08 15.36
C GLU A 357 -24.40 -13.16 15.26
N GLN A 358 -23.38 -12.96 14.41
CA GLN A 358 -22.26 -13.90 14.29
C GLN A 358 -21.41 -13.97 15.56
N THR A 359 -21.16 -12.81 16.19
CA THR A 359 -20.44 -12.76 17.47
C THR A 359 -21.19 -13.48 18.59
N ALA A 360 -22.52 -13.37 18.62
CA ALA A 360 -23.36 -14.07 19.60
C ALA A 360 -23.27 -15.60 19.40
N ARG A 361 -23.42 -16.08 18.16
CA ARG A 361 -23.29 -17.50 17.81
C ARG A 361 -21.91 -18.08 18.18
N ALA A 362 -20.85 -17.31 17.96
CA ALA A 362 -19.50 -17.73 18.33
C ALA A 362 -19.32 -17.86 19.86
N ARG A 363 -19.93 -16.97 20.65
CA ARG A 363 -19.88 -17.03 22.13
C ARG A 363 -20.64 -18.21 22.69
N GLU A 364 -21.83 -18.47 22.19
CA GLU A 364 -22.65 -19.63 22.59
C GLU A 364 -21.88 -20.94 22.40
N ARG A 365 -21.07 -21.04 21.33
CA ARG A 365 -20.23 -22.22 21.06
C ARG A 365 -19.05 -22.39 22.02
N VAL A 366 -18.41 -21.30 22.45
CA VAL A 366 -17.37 -21.37 23.48
C VAL A 366 -17.95 -21.84 24.81
N ASP A 367 -19.17 -21.41 25.13
CA ASP A 367 -19.87 -21.83 26.34
C ASP A 367 -20.35 -23.30 26.26
N GLU A 368 -20.77 -23.79 25.09
CA GLU A 368 -21.20 -25.18 24.86
C GLU A 368 -20.06 -26.20 24.76
N SER A 369 -18.89 -25.79 24.23
CA SER A 369 -17.72 -26.67 24.07
C SER A 369 -16.98 -26.96 25.38
N GLY A 370 -17.30 -26.26 26.48
CA GLY A 370 -16.76 -26.56 27.81
C GLY A 370 -15.25 -26.35 27.97
N GLU A 371 -14.58 -25.74 26.99
CA GLU A 371 -13.20 -25.31 27.11
C GLU A 371 -13.13 -24.00 27.90
N GLY A 372 -13.17 -24.13 29.23
CA GLY A 372 -12.73 -23.04 30.11
C GLY A 372 -11.28 -22.65 29.80
N PRO A 373 -10.90 -21.37 30.03
CA PRO A 373 -9.57 -20.89 29.70
C PRO A 373 -8.51 -21.69 30.49
N LEU A 374 -7.58 -22.33 29.76
CA LEU A 374 -6.33 -22.88 30.31
C LEU A 374 -5.26 -21.80 30.45
#